data_AF-A0A839GRQ2-F1
#
_entry.id   AF-A0A839GRQ2-F1
#
_cell.length_a   1.000
_cell.length_b   1.000
_cell.length_c   1.000
_cell.angle_alpha   90.00
_cell.angle_beta   90.00
_cell.angle_gamma   90.00
#
_symmetry.space_group_name_H-M   'P 1'
#
loop_
_entity.id
_entity.type
_entity.pdbx_description
1 polymer ?
#
loop_
_entity_poly.entity_id
_entity_poly.type
_entity_poly.pdbx_seq_one_letter_code
_entity_poly.pdbx_strand_id
1 'polypeptide(L)' 'MTTATTLWFYLKSASPIYTYTLPSQDKRLPQVLEDVRMIKHGSHIFIHLRSEFEWERALHLLGETKIANRLSPSSAA' A
#
# COMPACT_ATOMS: atom_id res chain seq x y z
N MET A 1 17.19 15.33 9.90
CA MET A 1 16.69 15.12 8.53
C MET A 1 15.63 14.03 8.58
N THR A 2 14.38 14.35 8.26
CA THR A 2 13.31 13.34 8.15
C THR A 2 13.48 12.61 6.83
N THR A 3 14.00 11.38 6.88
CA THR A 3 14.02 10.51 5.70
C THR A 3 12.58 10.13 5.37
N ALA A 4 12.21 10.24 4.10
CA ALA A 4 10.91 9.79 3.60
C ALA A 4 11.06 8.39 2.99
N THR A 5 10.02 7.59 3.09
CA THR A 5 9.90 6.27 2.48
C THR A 5 8.75 6.31 1.47
N THR A 6 9.02 5.87 0.24
CA THR A 6 7.99 5.74 -0.80
C THR A 6 7.61 4.28 -0.97
N LEU A 7 6.31 4.01 -0.82
CA LEU A 7 5.68 2.71 -1.03
C LEU A 7 5.15 2.64 -2.46
N TRP A 8 5.43 1.53 -3.14
CA TRP A 8 4.97 1.25 -4.50
C TRP A 8 4.14 -0.02 -4.45
N PHE A 9 2.83 0.09 -4.70
CA PHE A 9 1.91 -1.03 -4.61
C PHE A 9 1.68 -1.64 -5.99
N TYR A 10 1.81 -2.95 -6.09
CA TYR A 10 1.58 -3.73 -7.30
C TYR A 10 0.50 -4.76 -7.01
N LEU A 11 -0.54 -4.81 -7.85
CA LEU A 11 -1.56 -5.85 -7.81
C LEU A 11 -1.62 -6.52 -9.18
N LYS A 12 -1.06 -7.74 -9.29
CA LYS A 12 -1.04 -8.55 -10.53
C LYS A 12 -0.57 -7.77 -11.79
N SER A 13 0.27 -6.75 -11.61
CA SER A 13 0.73 -5.83 -12.66
C SER A 13 2.23 -5.61 -12.58
N ALA A 14 2.87 -5.32 -13.72
CA ALA A 14 4.28 -4.93 -13.82
C ALA A 14 4.50 -3.44 -13.49
N SER A 15 3.43 -2.64 -13.49
CA SER A 15 3.45 -1.22 -13.11
C SER A 15 2.76 -1.02 -11.77
N PRO A 16 3.21 -0.06 -10.94
CA PRO A 16 2.55 0.22 -9.67
C PRO A 16 1.13 0.74 -9.92
N ILE A 17 0.16 0.22 -9.17
CA ILE A 17 -1.23 0.70 -9.15
C ILE A 17 -1.39 1.93 -8.25
N TYR A 18 -0.45 2.12 -7.32
CA TYR A 18 -0.46 3.24 -6.38
C TYR A 18 0.94 3.49 -5.80
N THR A 19 1.23 4.75 -5.51
CA THR A 19 2.45 5.16 -4.83
C THR A 19 2.11 6.08 -3.66
N TYR A 20 2.71 5.84 -2.51
CA TYR A 20 2.46 6.62 -1.30
C TYR A 20 3.76 6.96 -0.59
N THR A 21 3.98 8.23 -0.25
CA THR A 21 5.19 8.66 0.46
C THR A 21 4.85 9.10 1.88
N LEU A 22 5.58 8.57 2.85
CA LEU A 22 5.43 8.89 4.27
C LEU A 22 6.80 9.02 4.94
N PRO A 23 6.91 9.67 6.11
CA PRO A 23 8.15 9.67 6.89
C PRO A 23 8.58 8.24 7.24
N SER A 24 9.88 7.94 7.24
CA SER A 24 10.39 6.59 7.54
C SER A 24 10.10 6.12 8.98
N GLN A 25 9.77 7.05 9.89
CA GLN A 25 9.42 6.78 11.29
C GLN A 25 7.90 6.79 11.53
N ASP A 26 7.09 6.87 10.49
CA ASP A 26 5.65 6.83 10.62
C ASP A 26 5.20 5.47 11.19
N LYS A 27 4.30 5.51 12.18
CA LYS A 27 3.80 4.34 12.89
C LYS A 27 2.96 3.41 12.01
N ARG A 28 2.42 3.92 10.90
CA ARG A 28 1.64 3.14 9.91
C ARG A 28 2.52 2.22 9.07
N LEU A 29 3.79 2.59 8.87
CA LEU A 29 4.71 1.83 8.03
C LEU A 29 4.82 0.35 8.42
N PRO A 30 5.14 -0.02 9.68
CA PRO A 30 5.22 -1.43 10.05
C PRO A 30 3.89 -2.18 9.87
N GLN A 31 2.75 -1.52 10.07
CA GLN A 31 1.42 -2.14 9.93
C GLN A 31 1.10 -2.45 8.46
N VAL A 32 1.40 -1.52 7.55
CA VAL A 32 1.19 -1.71 6.10
C VAL A 32 2.09 -2.82 5.55
N LEU A 33 3.26 -3.01 6.16
CA LEU A 33 4.27 -3.98 5.74
C LEU A 33 4.10 -5.36 6.41
N GLU A 34 3.11 -5.53 7.28
CA GLU A 34 2.83 -6.80 7.96
C GLU A 34 2.24 -7.83 6.99
N ASP A 35 2.81 -9.04 6.95
CA ASP A 35 2.36 -10.17 6.13
C ASP A 35 2.20 -9.92 4.63
N VAL A 36 2.87 -8.89 4.09
CA VAL A 36 2.92 -8.61 2.64
C VAL A 36 4.24 -9.01 2.03
N ARG A 37 4.21 -9.39 0.75
CA ARG A 37 5.43 -9.61 -0.03
C ARG A 37 6.01 -8.26 -0.42
N MET A 38 7.22 -7.96 0.03
CA MET A 38 7.87 -6.68 -0.27
C MET A 38 9.37 -6.80 -0.59
N ILE A 39 9.90 -5.79 -1.27
CA ILE A 39 11.33 -5.58 -1.53
C ILE A 39 11.67 -4.14 -1.12
N LYS A 40 12.72 -3.95 -0.32
CA LYS A 40 13.19 -2.62 0.09
C LYS A 40 14.48 -2.26 -0.66
N HIS A 41 14.53 -1.06 -1.23
CA HIS A 41 15.70 -0.49 -1.88
C HIS A 41 15.88 1.00 -1.53
N GLY A 42 16.82 1.28 -0.64
CA GLY A 42 17.01 2.64 -0.09
C GLY A 42 15.75 3.15 0.60
N SER A 43 15.25 4.31 0.14
CA SER A 43 14.00 4.94 0.58
C SER A 43 12.74 4.38 -0.10
N HIS A 44 12.85 3.34 -0.93
CA HIS A 44 11.72 2.79 -1.67
C HIS A 44 11.37 1.40 -1.15
N ILE A 45 10.07 1.11 -1.05
CA ILE A 45 9.55 -0.21 -0.72
C ILE A 45 8.53 -0.61 -1.78
N PHE A 46 8.80 -1.71 -2.47
CA PHE A 46 7.94 -2.30 -3.48
C PHE A 46 7.10 -3.38 -2.81
N ILE A 47 5.78 -3.21 -2.82
CA ILE A 47 4.81 -4.07 -2.15
C ILE A 47 4.00 -4.79 -3.22
N HIS A 48 4.14 -6.11 -3.29
CA HIS A 48 3.41 -6.98 -4.20
C HIS A 48 2.23 -7.60 -3.46
N LEU A 49 1.04 -7.09 -3.75
CA LEU A 49 -0.22 -7.53 -3.17
C LEU A 49 -0.69 -8.80 -3.88
N ARG A 50 -1.17 -9.76 -3.10
CA ARG A 50 -1.70 -11.05 -3.58
C ARG A 50 -3.18 -10.97 -3.92
N SER A 51 -3.91 -10.06 -3.29
CA SER A 51 -5.35 -9.93 -3.41
C SER A 51 -5.82 -8.49 -3.23
N GLU A 52 -7.07 -8.23 -3.62
CA GLU A 52 -7.75 -6.96 -3.36
C GLU A 52 -7.95 -6.71 -1.86
N PHE A 53 -8.09 -7.77 -1.06
CA PHE A 53 -8.17 -7.64 0.40
C PHE A 53 -6.90 -7.00 1.00
N GLU A 54 -5.71 -7.43 0.55
CA GLU A 54 -4.46 -6.81 1.01
C GLU A 54 -4.36 -5.34 0.58
N TRP A 55 -4.91 -5.02 -0.60
CA TRP A 55 -4.98 -3.67 -1.11
C TRP A 55 -5.87 -2.77 -0.24
N GLU A 56 -7.11 -3.20 0.03
CA GLU A 56 -8.05 -2.48 0.87
C GLU A 56 -7.49 -2.28 2.29
N ARG A 57 -6.86 -3.30 2.86
CA ARG A 57 -6.20 -3.22 4.17
C ARG A 57 -5.07 -2.18 4.16
N ALA A 58 -4.22 -2.17 3.13
CA ALA A 58 -3.14 -1.20 3.02
C ALA A 58 -3.67 0.23 2.92
N LEU A 59 -4.70 0.47 2.10
CA LEU A 59 -5.35 1.78 2.00
C LEU A 59 -5.97 2.23 3.32
N HIS A 60 -6.65 1.32 4.03
CA HIS A 60 -7.25 1.62 5.32
C HIS A 60 -6.19 2.06 6.34
N LEU A 61 -5.08 1.32 6.42
CA LEU A 61 -3.95 1.64 7.32
C LEU A 61 -3.26 2.97 6.95
N LEU A 62 -3.23 3.31 5.67
CA LEU A 62 -2.70 4.59 5.18
C LEU A 62 -3.69 5.76 5.36
N GLY A 63 -4.95 5.49 5.71
CA GLY A 63 -6.02 6.50 5.81
C GLY A 63 -6.61 6.91 4.45
N GLU A 64 -6.36 6.14 3.39
CA GLU A 64 -6.75 6.40 1.99
C GLU A 64 -8.09 5.72 1.64
N THR A 65 -9.09 5.89 2.50
CA THR A 65 -10.40 5.22 2.39
C THR A 65 -11.22 5.61 1.16
N LYS A 66 -10.96 6.77 0.55
CA LYS A 66 -11.65 7.21 -0.68
C LYS A 66 -11.24 6.40 -1.92
N ILE A 67 -10.04 5.81 -1.91
CA ILE A 67 -9.51 5.03 -3.04
C ILE A 67 -10.02 3.58 -2.98
N ALA A 68 -10.24 3.04 -1.78
CA ALA A 68 -10.74 1.68 -1.58
C ALA A 68 -12.16 1.51 -2.15
N ASN A 69 -13.04 2.48 -1.91
CA ASN A 69 -14.44 2.46 -2.38
C ASN A 69 -14.58 2.50 -3.92
N ARG A 70 -13.51 2.80 -4.66
CA ARG A 70 -13.53 2.81 -6.13
C ARG A 70 -13.29 1.43 -6.75
N LEU A 71 -12.78 0.48 -5.97
CA LEU A 71 -12.46 -0.88 -6.41
C LEU A 71 -13.42 -1.93 -5.87
N SER A 72 -14.21 -1.63 -4.85
CA SER A 72 -15.32 -2.48 -4.44
C SER A 72 -16.37 -2.49 -5.57
N PRO A 73 -16.67 -3.62 -6.22
CA PRO A 73 -17.90 -3.72 -6.97
C PRO A 73 -19.03 -3.58 -5.94
N SER A 74 -20.01 -2.72 -6.23
CA SER A 74 -21.26 -2.73 -5.49
C SER A 74 -21.82 -4.15 -5.53
N SER A 75 -21.58 -4.93 -4.48
CA SER A 75 -22.32 -6.16 -4.20
C SER A 75 -23.68 -5.72 -3.66
N ALA A 76 -24.51 -5.26 -4.58
CA ALA A 76 -25.96 -5.21 -4.43
C ALA A 76 -26.51 -6.33 -5.31
N ALA A 77 -26.74 -7.48 -4.70
CA ALA A 77 -27.63 -8.53 -5.17
C ALA A 77 -28.18 -9.27 -3.96
#